data_AF-A0A1A2PMM4-F1
#
_entry.id   AF-A0A1A2PMM4-F1
#
_cell.length_a   1.000
_cell.length_b   1.000
_cell.length_c   1.000
_cell.angle_alpha   90.00
_cell.angle_beta   90.00
_cell.angle_gamma   90.00
#
_symmetry.space_group_name_H-M   'P 1'
#
loop_
_entity.id
_entity.type
_entity.pdbx_description
1 polymer ?
#
loop_
_entity_poly.entity_id
_entity_poly.type
_entity_poly.pdbx_seq_one_letter_code
_entity_poly.pdbx_strand_id
1 'polypeptide(L)'
;MSIESEILAQMLTDAGVDVEVDKLAHQIAGEIKELSPVFGETGHDEKRSAPPHGSPGDYRDATKVILHPTKPHARRVINDDYKAVWIELGSRHMPEYAPFAKAAALHGGTGPDFAEGVERAQQNLRGEVEKLTKLMAEGAAAHEITAQRGRVNQARQARSAAFNAARPRRRGRRR
;
A
#
# COMPACT_ATOMS: atom_id res chain seq x y z
N MET A 1 34.98 -13.59 -33.11
CA MET A 1 33.68 -12.92 -33.31
C MET A 1 33.93 -11.43 -33.31
N SER A 2 33.13 -10.62 -34.02
CA SER A 2 33.35 -9.16 -34.06
C SER A 2 32.72 -8.50 -32.83
N ILE A 3 33.30 -7.41 -32.37
CA ILE A 3 32.80 -6.61 -31.24
C ILE A 3 31.33 -6.22 -31.47
N GLU A 4 30.94 -5.93 -32.71
CA GLU A 4 29.56 -5.61 -33.10
C GLU A 4 28.60 -6.79 -32.86
N SER A 5 29.03 -8.03 -33.12
CA SER A 5 28.20 -9.23 -32.89
C SER A 5 28.01 -9.53 -31.39
N GLU A 6 28.99 -9.21 -30.56
CA GLU A 6 28.89 -9.35 -29.10
C GLU A 6 27.99 -8.28 -28.49
N ILE A 7 28.10 -7.02 -28.96
CA ILE A 7 27.22 -5.93 -28.54
C ILE A 7 25.76 -6.23 -28.91
N LEU A 8 25.51 -6.73 -30.13
CA LEU A 8 24.15 -7.04 -30.57
C LEU A 8 23.54 -8.21 -29.79
N ALA A 9 24.34 -9.23 -29.48
CA ALA A 9 23.92 -10.36 -28.63
C ALA A 9 23.62 -9.90 -27.19
N GLN A 10 24.47 -9.04 -26.61
CA GLN A 10 24.24 -8.47 -25.29
C GLN A 10 22.94 -7.65 -25.26
N MET A 11 22.72 -6.79 -26.26
CA MET A 11 21.49 -5.99 -26.38
C MET A 11 20.22 -6.85 -26.55
N LEU A 12 20.30 -7.95 -27.31
CA LEU A 12 19.20 -8.91 -27.44
C LEU A 12 18.91 -9.64 -26.12
N THR A 13 19.95 -9.93 -25.34
CA THR A 13 19.82 -10.56 -24.03
C THR A 13 19.17 -9.59 -23.03
N ASP A 14 19.62 -8.34 -23.00
CA ASP A 14 19.07 -7.28 -22.14
C ASP A 14 17.61 -6.96 -22.50
N ALA A 15 17.27 -6.93 -23.80
CA ALA A 15 15.90 -6.77 -24.25
C ALA A 15 15.01 -7.96 -23.84
N GLY A 16 15.53 -9.19 -23.90
CA GLY A 16 14.84 -10.39 -23.41
C GLY A 16 14.58 -10.34 -21.91
N VAL A 17 15.55 -9.87 -21.11
CA VAL A 17 15.39 -9.67 -19.67
C VAL A 17 14.33 -8.61 -19.38
N ASP A 18 14.34 -7.49 -20.10
CA ASP A 18 13.34 -6.42 -19.92
C ASP A 18 11.90 -6.91 -20.20
N VAL A 19 11.72 -7.78 -21.19
CA VAL A 19 10.43 -8.39 -21.51
C VAL A 19 9.95 -9.31 -20.38
N GLU A 20 10.83 -10.14 -19.84
CA GLU A 20 10.47 -11.06 -18.75
C GLU A 20 10.22 -10.31 -17.43
N VAL A 21 10.99 -9.27 -17.13
CA VAL A 21 10.73 -8.39 -15.98
C VAL A 21 9.38 -7.69 -16.13
N ASP A 22 9.03 -7.25 -17.34
CA ASP A 22 7.74 -6.61 -17.62
C ASP A 22 6.57 -7.60 -17.48
N LYS A 23 6.70 -8.82 -17.98
CA LYS A 23 5.71 -9.89 -17.80
C LYS A 23 5.49 -10.21 -16.33
N LEU A 24 6.57 -10.38 -15.57
CA LEU A 24 6.50 -10.65 -14.13
C LEU A 24 5.79 -9.51 -13.39
N ALA A 25 6.10 -8.25 -13.72
CA ALA A 25 5.45 -7.11 -13.10
C ALA A 25 3.95 -7.07 -13.39
N HIS A 26 3.52 -7.42 -14.60
CA HIS A 26 2.11 -7.49 -14.96
C HIS A 26 1.39 -8.68 -14.31
N GLN A 27 2.08 -9.82 -14.16
CA GLN A 27 1.56 -10.95 -13.39
C GLN A 27 1.30 -10.54 -11.93
N ILE A 28 2.29 -9.93 -11.26
CA ILE A 28 2.16 -9.44 -9.89
C ILE A 28 1.01 -8.41 -9.78
N ALA A 29 0.87 -7.52 -10.77
CA ALA A 29 -0.24 -6.57 -10.79
C ALA A 29 -1.61 -7.28 -10.91
N GLY A 30 -1.70 -8.36 -11.69
CA GLY A 30 -2.89 -9.21 -11.77
C GLY A 30 -3.22 -9.87 -10.43
N GLU A 31 -2.24 -10.49 -9.79
CA GLU A 31 -2.41 -11.12 -8.47
C GLU A 31 -2.84 -10.11 -7.39
N ILE A 32 -2.24 -8.92 -7.38
CA ILE A 32 -2.66 -7.84 -6.48
C ILE A 32 -4.11 -7.44 -6.72
N LYS A 33 -4.57 -7.40 -7.99
CA LYS A 33 -5.97 -7.10 -8.32
C LYS A 33 -6.91 -8.18 -7.81
N GLU A 34 -6.55 -9.45 -7.94
CA GLU A 34 -7.35 -10.57 -7.41
C GLU A 34 -7.43 -10.55 -5.88
N LEU A 35 -6.34 -10.18 -5.21
CA LEU A 35 -6.29 -10.03 -3.76
C LEU A 35 -6.94 -8.75 -3.24
N SER A 36 -7.19 -7.77 -4.10
CA SER A 36 -7.69 -6.45 -3.70
C SER A 36 -9.16 -6.53 -3.29
N PRO A 37 -9.55 -5.94 -2.15
CA PRO A 37 -10.96 -5.85 -1.79
C PRO A 37 -11.74 -5.02 -2.81
N VAL A 38 -12.89 -5.54 -3.22
CA VAL A 38 -13.89 -4.81 -4.01
C VAL A 38 -14.96 -4.28 -3.05
N PHE A 39 -14.84 -2.99 -2.72
CA PHE A 39 -15.82 -2.34 -1.84
C PHE A 39 -17.15 -2.14 -2.58
N GLY A 40 -18.26 -2.57 -1.96
CA GLY A 40 -19.62 -2.38 -2.46
C GLY A 40 -20.21 -3.56 -3.25
N GLU A 41 -19.52 -4.70 -3.34
CA GLU A 41 -19.95 -5.83 -4.19
C GLU A 41 -20.64 -6.97 -3.41
N THR A 42 -20.22 -7.25 -2.17
CA THR A 42 -20.64 -8.46 -1.42
C THR A 42 -21.74 -8.23 -0.39
N GLY A 43 -22.30 -7.04 -0.29
CA GLY A 43 -23.31 -6.69 0.71
C GLY A 43 -22.74 -6.53 2.13
N HIS A 44 -21.75 -7.33 2.56
CA HIS A 44 -21.09 -7.27 3.90
C HIS A 44 -20.50 -5.90 4.29
N ASP A 45 -20.41 -4.98 3.34
CA ASP A 45 -20.14 -3.56 3.54
C ASP A 45 -21.32 -2.76 4.13
N GLU A 46 -22.45 -3.37 4.53
CA GLU A 46 -23.73 -2.74 4.92
C GLU A 46 -23.63 -1.52 5.85
N LYS A 47 -22.58 -1.42 6.69
CA LYS A 47 -22.34 -0.22 7.51
C LYS A 47 -21.86 1.01 6.70
N ARG A 48 -21.64 0.85 5.40
CA ARG A 48 -21.32 1.87 4.40
C ARG A 48 -22.25 1.66 3.20
N SER A 49 -23.25 2.53 3.07
CA SER A 49 -24.24 2.49 1.98
C SER A 49 -23.65 2.67 0.57
N ALA A 50 -22.38 3.06 0.47
CA ALA A 50 -21.60 3.17 -0.76
C ALA A 50 -20.10 3.09 -0.41
N PRO A 51 -19.22 2.67 -1.35
CA PRO A 51 -17.79 2.95 -1.23
C PRO A 51 -17.62 4.46 -0.96
N PRO A 52 -16.77 4.85 0.02
CA PRO A 52 -16.74 6.22 0.50
C PRO A 52 -16.43 7.24 -0.61
N HIS A 53 -15.73 6.81 -1.66
CA HIS A 53 -15.50 7.53 -2.92
C HIS A 53 -15.30 6.52 -4.07
N GLY A 54 -15.82 6.83 -5.26
CA GLY A 54 -15.61 6.05 -6.49
C GLY A 54 -16.65 4.97 -6.75
N SER A 55 -16.51 4.25 -7.86
CA SER A 55 -17.30 3.06 -8.19
C SER A 55 -16.75 1.82 -7.46
N PRO A 56 -17.56 0.77 -7.26
CA PRO A 56 -17.05 -0.53 -6.85
C PRO A 56 -15.92 -0.99 -7.77
N GLY A 57 -14.81 -1.46 -7.18
CA GLY A 57 -13.63 -1.92 -7.93
C GLY A 57 -12.59 -0.83 -8.25
N ASP A 58 -12.88 0.46 -8.04
CA ASP A 58 -11.92 1.54 -8.35
C ASP A 58 -10.54 1.34 -7.69
N TYR A 59 -10.52 0.83 -6.45
CA TYR A 59 -9.27 0.51 -5.76
C TYR A 59 -8.47 -0.60 -6.47
N ARG A 60 -9.14 -1.70 -6.83
CA ARG A 60 -8.54 -2.82 -7.56
C ARG A 60 -7.98 -2.30 -8.89
N ASP A 61 -8.80 -1.54 -9.61
CA ASP A 61 -8.50 -1.12 -10.97
C ASP A 61 -7.44 -0.01 -11.04
N ALA A 62 -7.18 0.68 -9.92
CA ALA A 62 -6.07 1.63 -9.74
C ALA A 62 -4.67 0.99 -9.69
N THR A 63 -4.57 -0.33 -9.52
CA THR A 63 -3.29 -1.04 -9.55
C THR A 63 -2.72 -1.10 -10.98
N LYS A 64 -1.48 -0.65 -11.15
CA LYS A 64 -0.79 -0.58 -12.45
C LYS A 64 0.72 -0.76 -12.35
N VAL A 65 1.32 -1.14 -13.47
CA VAL A 65 2.78 -1.21 -13.64
C VAL A 65 3.29 0.12 -14.20
N ILE A 66 4.39 0.63 -13.66
CA ILE A 66 5.13 1.77 -14.20
C ILE A 66 6.63 1.44 -14.28
N LEU A 67 7.37 2.19 -15.10
CA LEU A 67 8.83 2.19 -15.06
C LEU A 67 9.32 2.77 -13.73
N HIS A 68 10.38 2.18 -13.16
CA HIS A 68 11.01 2.75 -11.98
C HIS A 68 11.67 4.09 -12.34
N PRO A 69 11.43 5.18 -11.58
CA PRO A 69 11.83 6.53 -11.99
C PRO A 69 13.35 6.71 -12.10
N THR A 70 14.13 5.91 -11.37
CA THR A 70 15.61 6.00 -11.34
C THR A 70 16.33 4.74 -11.79
N LYS A 71 15.60 3.69 -12.22
CA LYS A 71 16.18 2.39 -12.62
C LYS A 71 15.55 1.95 -13.95
N PRO A 72 16.22 2.17 -15.10
CA PRO A 72 15.63 2.03 -16.44
C PRO A 72 15.02 0.64 -16.73
N HIS A 73 15.63 -0.41 -16.19
CA HIS A 73 15.21 -1.81 -16.39
C HIS A 73 14.31 -2.34 -15.28
N ALA A 74 14.02 -1.52 -14.25
CA ALA A 74 13.15 -1.95 -13.17
C ALA A 74 11.70 -1.53 -13.44
N ARG A 75 10.77 -2.41 -13.06
CA ARG A 75 9.33 -2.13 -13.03
C ARG A 75 8.88 -1.92 -11.60
N ARG A 76 7.85 -1.09 -11.43
CA ARG A 76 7.19 -0.88 -10.15
C ARG A 76 5.70 -1.12 -10.31
N VAL A 77 5.15 -2.02 -9.50
CA VAL A 77 3.71 -2.15 -9.35
C VAL A 77 3.27 -1.13 -8.30
N ILE A 78 2.34 -0.25 -8.66
CA ILE A 78 1.82 0.80 -7.78
C ILE A 78 0.30 0.79 -7.78
N ASN A 79 -0.27 1.37 -6.74
CA ASN A 79 -1.69 1.73 -6.69
C ASN A 79 -1.77 3.21 -6.29
N ASP A 80 -2.46 4.01 -7.10
CA ASP A 80 -2.59 5.47 -6.90
C ASP A 80 -3.88 5.86 -6.17
N ASP A 81 -4.73 4.90 -5.82
CA ASP A 81 -5.87 5.14 -4.94
C ASP A 81 -5.34 5.44 -3.53
N TYR A 82 -5.88 6.51 -2.95
CA TYR A 82 -5.54 6.95 -1.61
C TYR A 82 -5.80 5.89 -0.52
N LYS A 83 -6.65 4.90 -0.79
CA LYS A 83 -6.96 3.78 0.10
C LYS A 83 -5.82 2.76 0.17
N ALA A 84 -4.94 2.69 -0.83
CA ALA A 84 -3.88 1.68 -0.91
C ALA A 84 -3.07 1.56 0.37
N VAL A 85 -2.64 2.70 0.90
CA VAL A 85 -1.82 2.67 2.11
C VAL A 85 -2.62 2.31 3.36
N TRP A 86 -3.92 2.62 3.42
CA TRP A 86 -4.77 2.20 4.55
C TRP A 86 -5.01 0.69 4.54
N ILE A 87 -5.24 0.15 3.35
CA ILE A 87 -5.45 -1.26 3.08
C ILE A 87 -4.17 -2.04 3.48
N GLU A 88 -2.99 -1.59 3.03
CA GLU A 88 -1.73 -2.23 3.39
C GLU A 88 -1.30 -2.05 4.86
N LEU A 89 -1.39 -0.83 5.41
CA LEU A 89 -0.88 -0.57 6.77
C LEU A 89 -1.86 -0.95 7.87
N GLY A 90 -3.15 -1.14 7.56
CA GLY A 90 -4.18 -1.64 8.47
C GLY A 90 -4.08 -3.15 8.77
N SER A 91 -3.20 -3.85 8.07
CA SER A 91 -3.10 -5.31 7.93
C SER A 91 -2.80 -6.15 9.18
N ARG A 92 -2.42 -5.57 10.32
CA ARG A 92 -2.12 -6.37 11.53
C ARG A 92 -3.37 -7.03 12.14
N HIS A 93 -4.55 -6.43 11.95
CA HIS A 93 -5.82 -6.97 12.47
C HIS A 93 -6.72 -7.56 11.38
N MET A 94 -6.40 -7.29 10.11
CA MET A 94 -7.10 -7.81 8.93
C MET A 94 -6.08 -8.06 7.82
N PRO A 95 -5.18 -9.05 7.98
CA PRO A 95 -4.13 -9.36 7.02
C PRO A 95 -4.70 -9.74 5.65
N GLU A 96 -5.97 -10.15 5.59
CA GLU A 96 -6.68 -10.43 4.35
C GLU A 96 -6.67 -9.25 3.37
N TYR A 97 -6.63 -8.01 3.87
CA TYR A 97 -6.64 -6.78 3.07
C TYR A 97 -5.25 -6.23 2.74
N ALA A 98 -4.16 -7.00 2.80
CA ALA A 98 -2.81 -6.51 2.47
C ALA A 98 -2.30 -7.07 1.12
N PRO A 99 -2.92 -6.74 -0.03
CA PRO A 99 -2.63 -7.39 -1.30
C PRO A 99 -1.17 -7.24 -1.76
N PHE A 100 -0.53 -6.08 -1.57
CA PHE A 100 0.88 -5.87 -1.93
C PHE A 100 1.82 -6.65 -1.00
N ALA A 101 1.58 -6.64 0.32
CA ALA A 101 2.40 -7.41 1.24
C ALA A 101 2.29 -8.92 0.98
N LYS A 102 1.09 -9.41 0.66
CA LYS A 102 0.85 -10.81 0.26
C LYS A 102 1.55 -11.17 -1.04
N ALA A 103 1.37 -10.36 -2.09
CA ALA A 103 2.04 -10.57 -3.36
C ALA A 103 3.56 -10.56 -3.19
N ALA A 104 4.11 -9.63 -2.41
CA ALA A 104 5.53 -9.63 -2.09
C ALA A 104 5.98 -10.93 -1.41
N ALA A 105 5.23 -11.43 -0.43
CA ALA A 105 5.56 -12.70 0.24
C ALA A 105 5.54 -13.91 -0.71
N LEU A 106 4.61 -13.95 -1.67
CA LEU A 106 4.53 -15.01 -2.69
C LEU A 106 5.75 -15.03 -3.62
N HIS A 107 6.32 -13.86 -3.90
CA HIS A 107 7.46 -13.68 -4.80
C HIS A 107 8.80 -13.45 -4.08
N GLY A 108 8.86 -13.69 -2.76
CA GLY A 108 10.09 -13.55 -1.95
C GLY A 108 10.56 -12.10 -1.72
N GLY A 109 9.69 -11.12 -1.91
CA GLY A 109 9.95 -9.70 -1.69
C GLY A 109 9.73 -9.22 -0.25
N THR A 110 10.16 -7.98 0.04
CA THR A 110 10.15 -7.36 1.38
C THR A 110 8.87 -6.58 1.71
N GLY A 111 7.92 -6.49 0.77
CA GLY A 111 6.67 -5.74 0.92
C GLY A 111 6.66 -4.37 0.23
N PRO A 112 5.56 -3.63 0.33
CA PRO A 112 5.40 -2.30 -0.28
C PRO A 112 6.21 -1.21 0.42
N ASP A 113 6.84 -0.34 -0.37
CA ASP A 113 7.53 0.86 0.12
C ASP A 113 6.54 1.99 0.46
N PHE A 114 6.54 2.45 1.71
CA PHE A 114 5.77 3.61 2.16
C PHE A 114 6.66 4.83 2.39
N ALA A 115 6.04 6.02 2.37
CA ALA A 115 6.73 7.23 2.83
C ALA A 115 7.05 7.08 4.33
N GLU A 116 8.31 7.33 4.72
CA GLU A 116 8.82 7.15 6.09
C GLU A 116 7.93 7.81 7.15
N GLY A 117 7.45 9.03 6.89
CA GLY A 117 6.56 9.74 7.80
C GLY A 117 5.20 9.06 8.02
N VAL A 118 4.68 8.37 7.00
CA VAL A 118 3.43 7.61 7.09
C VAL A 118 3.64 6.33 7.91
N GLU A 119 4.75 5.62 7.65
CA GLU A 119 5.10 4.42 8.39
C GLU A 119 5.31 4.73 9.88
N ARG A 120 6.09 5.77 10.19
CA ARG A 120 6.34 6.21 11.57
C ARG A 120 5.06 6.61 12.30
N ALA A 121 4.17 7.35 11.64
CA ALA A 121 2.89 7.74 12.22
C ALA A 121 1.97 6.54 12.47
N GLN A 122 2.01 5.52 11.60
CA GLN A 122 1.30 4.27 11.79
C GLN A 122 1.89 3.43 12.94
N GLN A 123 3.21 3.32 13.02
CA GLN A 123 3.88 2.62 14.12
C GLN A 123 3.54 3.25 15.48
N ASN A 124 3.51 4.59 15.55
CA ASN A 124 3.07 5.30 16.75
C ASN A 124 1.62 4.96 17.13
N LEU A 125 0.69 5.03 16.16
CA LEU A 125 -0.70 4.65 16.42
C LEU A 125 -0.82 3.20 16.93
N ARG A 126 -0.06 2.27 16.36
CA ARG A 126 -0.02 0.88 16.83
C ARG A 126 0.43 0.78 18.28
N GLY A 127 1.55 1.41 18.62
CA GLY A 127 2.06 1.42 20.00
C GLY A 127 1.06 2.00 21.00
N GLU A 128 0.34 3.07 20.64
CA GLU A 128 -0.66 3.67 21.52
C GLU A 128 -1.91 2.78 21.70
N VAL A 129 -2.32 2.04 20.66
CA VAL A 129 -3.42 1.06 20.76
C VAL A 129 -3.01 -0.15 21.59
N GLU A 130 -1.80 -0.67 21.40
CA GLU A 130 -1.28 -1.80 22.20
C GLU A 130 -1.21 -1.45 23.69
N LYS A 131 -0.72 -0.26 24.02
CA LYS A 131 -0.75 0.26 25.39
C LYS A 131 -2.17 0.36 25.94
N LEU A 132 -3.12 0.84 25.14
CA LEU A 132 -4.52 0.91 25.56
C LEU A 132 -5.10 -0.49 25.85
N THR A 133 -4.85 -1.47 24.98
CA THR A 133 -5.31 -2.84 25.20
C THR A 133 -4.68 -3.46 26.44
N LYS A 134 -3.39 -3.17 26.70
CA LYS A 134 -2.70 -3.64 27.91
C LYS A 134 -3.31 -3.02 29.18
N LEU A 135 -3.50 -1.70 29.22
CA LEU A 135 -4.14 -1.02 30.35
C LEU A 135 -5.56 -1.55 30.62
N MET A 136 -6.32 -1.83 29.57
CA MET A 136 -7.66 -2.42 29.72
C MET A 136 -7.61 -3.86 30.26
N ALA A 137 -6.66 -4.67 29.78
CA ALA A 137 -6.49 -6.05 30.24
C ALA A 137 -5.99 -6.13 31.69
N GLU A 138 -5.17 -5.18 32.12
CA GLU A 138 -4.63 -5.09 33.48
C GLU A 138 -5.60 -4.45 34.48
N GLY A 139 -6.78 -4.00 34.03
CA GLY A 139 -7.75 -3.33 34.90
C GLY A 139 -7.27 -2.00 35.45
N ALA A 140 -6.47 -1.26 34.66
CA ALA A 140 -5.92 0.04 35.03
C ALA A 140 -7.01 1.06 35.41
N ALA A 141 -6.61 2.12 36.12
CA ALA A 141 -7.57 3.10 36.62
C ALA A 141 -8.26 3.85 35.46
N ALA A 142 -9.54 4.22 35.65
CA ALA A 142 -10.36 4.82 34.59
C ALA A 142 -9.75 6.10 33.99
N HIS A 143 -9.02 6.88 34.79
CA HIS A 143 -8.35 8.09 34.32
C HIS A 143 -7.16 7.79 33.41
N GLU A 144 -6.42 6.69 33.65
CA GLU A 144 -5.30 6.24 32.81
C GLU A 144 -5.82 5.74 31.46
N ILE A 145 -6.89 4.94 31.46
CA ILE A 145 -7.56 4.49 30.24
C ILE A 145 -8.08 5.69 29.43
N THR A 146 -8.66 6.69 30.09
CA THR A 146 -9.17 7.90 29.44
C THR A 146 -8.05 8.73 28.82
N ALA A 147 -6.95 8.94 29.55
CA ALA A 147 -5.77 9.62 29.04
C ALA A 147 -5.18 8.88 27.82
N GLN A 148 -5.09 7.55 27.89
CA GLN A 148 -4.57 6.73 26.80
C GLN A 148 -5.47 6.75 25.56
N ARG A 149 -6.80 6.76 25.73
CA ARG A 149 -7.75 6.98 24.62
C ARG A 149 -7.51 8.34 23.93
N GLY A 150 -7.20 9.37 24.70
CA GLY A 150 -6.78 10.68 24.17
C GLY A 150 -5.54 10.58 23.28
N ARG A 151 -4.49 9.88 23.72
CA ARG A 151 -3.26 9.65 22.92
C ARG A 151 -3.55 8.85 21.65
N VAL A 152 -4.38 7.82 21.72
CA VAL A 152 -4.83 7.06 20.53
C VAL A 152 -5.53 7.97 19.54
N ASN A 153 -6.41 8.87 19.99
CA ASN A 153 -7.09 9.82 19.11
C ASN A 153 -6.11 10.81 18.47
N GLN A 154 -5.15 11.34 19.22
CA GLN A 154 -4.09 12.20 18.67
C GLN A 154 -3.23 11.45 17.64
N ALA A 155 -2.86 10.19 17.91
CA ALA A 155 -2.11 9.37 16.98
C ALA A 155 -2.91 9.07 15.69
N ARG A 156 -4.23 8.86 15.78
CA ARG A 156 -5.12 8.72 14.61
C ARG A 156 -5.14 9.99 13.76
N GLN A 157 -5.19 11.16 14.40
CA GLN A 157 -5.13 12.46 13.71
C GLN A 157 -3.77 12.67 13.04
N ALA A 158 -2.66 12.46 13.76
CA ALA A 158 -1.31 12.59 13.22
C ALA A 158 -1.06 11.67 12.02
N ARG A 159 -1.50 10.40 12.11
CA ARG A 159 -1.47 9.46 10.99
C ARG A 159 -2.26 9.99 9.80
N SER A 160 -3.48 10.49 10.03
CA SER A 160 -4.32 11.03 8.95
C SER A 160 -3.69 12.27 8.30
N ALA A 161 -3.01 13.12 9.08
CA ALA A 161 -2.26 14.26 8.58
C ALA A 161 -1.05 13.83 7.73
N ALA A 162 -0.26 12.84 8.20
CA ALA A 162 0.85 12.28 7.45
C ALA A 162 0.38 11.69 6.11
N PHE A 163 -0.77 11.00 6.12
CA PHE A 163 -1.43 10.52 4.91
C PHE A 163 -1.76 11.63 3.93
N ASN A 164 -2.42 12.68 4.41
CA ASN A 164 -2.79 13.81 3.56
C ASN A 164 -1.56 14.55 3.01
N ALA A 165 -0.47 14.61 3.78
CA ALA A 165 0.79 15.20 3.34
C ALA A 165 1.50 14.36 2.28
N ALA A 166 1.43 13.03 2.38
CA ALA A 166 2.04 12.10 1.43
C ALA A 166 1.25 11.94 0.12
N ARG A 167 -0.03 12.38 0.08
CA ARG A 167 -0.82 12.32 -1.15
C ARG A 167 -0.19 13.22 -2.23
N PRO A 168 -0.10 12.75 -3.49
CA PRO A 168 0.26 13.61 -4.60
C PRO A 168 -0.73 14.78 -4.66
N ARG A 169 -0.24 16.00 -4.42
CA ARG A 169 -1.05 17.21 -4.54
C ARG A 169 -1.53 17.29 -5.99
N ARG A 170 -2.85 17.19 -6.21
CA ARG A 170 -3.45 17.55 -7.50
C ARG A 170 -3.04 19.00 -7.78
N ARG A 171 -2.03 19.19 -8.64
CA ARG A 171 -1.70 20.50 -9.20
C ARG A 171 -2.96 20.94 -9.93
N GLY A 172 -3.73 21.83 -9.31
CA GLY A 172 -4.89 22.42 -9.94
C GLY A 172 -4.45 22.95 -11.30
N ARG A 173 -5.16 22.49 -12.33
CA ARG A 173 -5.11 23.01 -13.70
C ARG A 173 -5.23 24.53 -13.60
N ARG A 174 -4.09 25.24 -13.60
CA ARG A 174 -4.07 26.67 -13.91
C ARG A 174 -4.60 26.75 -15.33
N ARG A 175 -5.81 27.29 -15.46
CA ARG A 175 -6.32 27.81 -16.71
C ARG A 175 -5.38 28.89 -17.22
#